data_AF-A0AAU3FUR0-F1
#
_entry.id   AF-A0AAU3FUR0-F1
#
_cell.length_a   1.000
_cell.length_b   1.000
_cell.length_c   1.000
_cell.angle_alpha   90.00
_cell.angle_beta   90.00
_cell.angle_gamma   90.00
#
_symmetry.space_group_name_H-M   'P 1'
#
loop_
_entity.id
_entity.type
_entity.pdbx_description
1 polymer ?
#
loop_
_entity_poly.entity_id
_entity_poly.type
_entity_poly.pdbx_seq_one_letter_code
_entity_poly.pdbx_strand_id
1 'polypeptide(L)'
;MFRKSFCGVTYAHQVADYNGHIGVPELCDICPAAQLKRCTDAHQAPTEAEFRAAMQSFGYEADAPFLVEDGHVLTHALGEQRRYALQHALGYQVWEVDHPHLHTAHGRALQGYVLSDDEQAQLDQTDPVDPRVWRECN
;
A
#
# COMPACT_ATOMS: atom_id res chain seq x y z
N MET A 1 4.97 -17.24 10.13
CA MET A 1 3.84 -16.31 10.33
C MET A 1 4.08 -15.10 9.44
N PHE A 2 3.13 -14.20 9.25
CA PHE A 2 3.34 -12.97 8.48
C PHE A 2 2.62 -11.81 9.18
N ARG A 3 3.20 -10.61 9.23
CA ARG A 3 2.48 -9.40 9.71
C ARG A 3 1.55 -8.85 8.63
N LYS A 4 1.93 -9.03 7.37
CA LYS A 4 1.19 -8.55 6.20
C LYS A 4 0.65 -9.73 5.43
N SER A 5 -0.68 -9.76 5.22
CA SER A 5 -1.36 -10.85 4.54
C SER A 5 -0.82 -11.11 3.12
N PHE A 6 -0.42 -10.04 2.41
CA PHE A 6 0.18 -10.15 1.07
C PHE A 6 1.53 -10.89 1.07
N CYS A 7 2.32 -10.84 2.14
CA CYS A 7 3.52 -11.69 2.25
C CYS A 7 3.17 -13.17 2.33
N GLY A 8 2.04 -13.53 2.94
CA GLY A 8 1.54 -14.91 2.95
C GLY A 8 1.08 -15.39 1.57
N VAL A 9 0.39 -14.52 0.82
CA VAL A 9 -0.03 -14.80 -0.56
C VAL A 9 1.18 -15.02 -1.45
N THR A 10 2.13 -14.08 -1.46
CA THR A 10 3.33 -14.18 -2.31
C THR A 10 4.22 -15.36 -1.93
N TYR A 11 4.28 -15.72 -0.64
CA TYR A 11 4.92 -16.95 -0.19
C TYR A 11 4.30 -18.22 -0.77
N ALA A 12 2.96 -18.33 -0.76
CA ALA A 12 2.25 -19.46 -1.35
C ALA A 12 2.49 -19.58 -2.86
N HIS A 13 2.63 -18.44 -3.54
CA HIS A 13 2.95 -18.37 -4.98
C HIS A 13 4.46 -18.45 -5.29
N GLN A 14 5.30 -18.59 -4.28
CA GLN A 14 6.75 -18.70 -4.43
C GLN A 14 7.43 -17.48 -5.10
N VAL A 15 6.82 -16.29 -4.99
CA VAL A 15 7.34 -15.03 -5.54
C VAL A 15 7.73 -14.07 -4.43
N ALA A 16 8.53 -13.05 -4.76
CA ALA A 16 8.83 -11.95 -3.84
C ALA A 16 7.56 -11.13 -3.54
N ASP A 17 7.55 -10.47 -2.38
CA ASP A 17 6.49 -9.52 -2.06
C ASP A 17 6.64 -8.24 -2.89
N TYR A 18 5.58 -7.87 -3.59
CA TYR A 18 5.54 -6.68 -4.45
C TYR A 18 5.23 -5.39 -3.69
N ASN A 19 4.96 -5.44 -2.37
CA ASN A 19 4.89 -4.21 -1.55
C ASN A 19 6.29 -3.73 -1.13
N GLY A 20 7.32 -4.58 -1.26
CA GLY A 20 8.71 -4.18 -1.05
C GLY A 20 9.11 -3.97 0.41
N HIS A 21 8.61 -4.75 1.37
CA HIS A 21 8.85 -4.51 2.81
C HIS A 21 10.31 -4.66 3.30
N ILE A 22 11.25 -5.10 2.46
CA ILE A 22 12.67 -5.13 2.82
C ILE A 22 13.15 -3.70 3.07
N GLY A 23 13.88 -3.48 4.15
CA GLY A 23 14.33 -2.15 4.57
C GLY A 23 13.39 -1.46 5.55
N VAL A 24 12.17 -1.97 5.76
CA VAL A 24 11.30 -1.56 6.87
C VAL A 24 11.53 -2.53 8.01
N PRO A 25 12.15 -2.11 9.13
CA PRO A 25 12.23 -2.94 10.33
C PRO A 25 10.81 -3.33 10.77
N GLU A 26 10.63 -4.21 11.74
CA GLU A 26 9.31 -4.66 12.24
C GLU A 26 8.35 -5.38 11.29
N LEU A 27 8.38 -5.23 9.96
CA LEU A 27 7.41 -5.88 9.06
C LEU A 27 7.74 -7.32 8.71
N CYS A 28 9.03 -7.60 8.54
CA CYS A 28 9.54 -8.88 8.07
C CYS A 28 10.10 -9.78 9.18
N ASP A 29 10.11 -9.33 10.43
CA ASP A 29 10.73 -10.00 11.57
C ASP A 29 10.17 -11.41 11.87
N ILE A 30 8.94 -11.69 11.47
CA ILE A 30 8.27 -13.00 11.64
C ILE A 30 8.07 -13.78 10.33
N CYS A 31 8.53 -13.25 9.19
CA CYS A 31 8.41 -13.91 7.89
C CYS A 31 9.26 -15.20 7.86
N PRO A 32 8.81 -16.28 7.18
CA PRO A 32 9.63 -17.45 6.96
C PRO A 32 10.93 -17.11 6.22
N ALA A 33 12.04 -17.75 6.60
CA ALA A 33 13.37 -17.50 6.03
C ALA A 33 13.40 -17.63 4.50
N ALA A 34 12.64 -18.58 3.94
CA ALA A 34 12.52 -18.75 2.49
C ALA A 34 11.87 -17.54 1.80
N GLN A 35 10.86 -16.90 2.42
CA GLN A 35 10.26 -15.68 1.87
C GLN A 35 11.22 -14.50 2.02
N LEU A 36 11.84 -14.36 3.20
CA LEU A 36 12.80 -13.29 3.45
C LEU A 36 13.92 -13.34 2.42
N LYS A 37 14.49 -14.53 2.14
CA LYS A 37 15.50 -14.70 1.10
C LYS A 37 15.02 -14.25 -0.27
N ARG A 38 13.84 -14.68 -0.73
CA ARG A 38 13.30 -14.27 -2.04
C ARG A 38 13.12 -12.75 -2.14
N CYS A 39 12.57 -12.15 -1.09
CA CYS A 39 12.39 -10.70 -1.05
C CYS A 39 13.73 -9.97 -1.04
N THR A 40 14.72 -10.43 -0.26
CA THR A 40 16.06 -9.84 -0.25
C THR A 40 16.75 -9.98 -1.60
N ASP A 41 16.67 -11.16 -2.25
CA ASP A 41 17.26 -11.39 -3.58
C ASP A 41 16.61 -10.50 -4.66
N ALA A 42 15.32 -10.18 -4.52
CA ALA A 42 14.57 -9.34 -5.45
C ALA A 42 14.60 -7.85 -5.09
N HIS A 43 15.12 -7.49 -3.92
CA HIS A 43 15.08 -6.12 -3.43
C HIS A 43 16.11 -5.27 -4.17
N GLN A 44 15.62 -4.30 -4.93
CA GLN A 44 16.43 -3.35 -5.66
C GLN A 44 15.83 -1.95 -5.47
N ALA A 45 16.62 -1.03 -4.92
CA ALA A 45 16.22 0.37 -4.85
C ALA A 45 16.09 0.94 -6.27
N PRO A 46 14.97 1.61 -6.61
CA PRO A 46 14.83 2.25 -7.90
C PRO A 46 15.74 3.47 -7.97
N THR A 47 16.34 3.71 -9.14
CA THR A 47 16.95 5.00 -9.45
C THR A 47 15.87 6.07 -9.62
N GLU A 48 16.24 7.35 -9.53
CA GLU A 48 15.30 8.44 -9.80
C GLU A 48 14.69 8.36 -11.21
N ALA A 49 15.49 7.90 -12.19
CA ALA A 49 15.03 7.74 -13.57
C ALA A 49 13.96 6.64 -13.69
N GLU A 50 14.17 5.51 -13.02
CA GLU A 50 13.19 4.41 -12.97
C GLU A 50 11.91 4.83 -12.23
N PHE A 51 12.04 5.57 -11.12
CA PHE A 51 10.88 6.08 -10.39
C PHE A 51 10.06 7.07 -11.25
N ARG A 52 10.72 8.00 -11.95
CA ARG A 52 10.05 8.91 -12.90
C ARG A 52 9.36 8.14 -14.02
N ALA A 53 10.02 7.13 -14.59
CA ALA A 53 9.43 6.30 -15.64
C ALA A 53 8.17 5.56 -15.14
N ALA A 54 8.19 5.05 -13.90
CA ALA A 54 7.02 4.44 -13.28
C ALA A 54 5.88 5.45 -13.09
N MET A 55 6.16 6.65 -12.57
CA MET A 55 5.17 7.73 -12.45
C MET A 55 4.53 8.08 -13.81
N GLN A 56 5.34 8.23 -14.85
CA GLN A 56 4.86 8.49 -16.21
C GLN A 56 3.99 7.35 -16.75
N SER A 57 4.35 6.09 -16.47
CA SER A 57 3.57 4.92 -16.92
C SER A 57 2.15 4.88 -16.34
N PHE A 58 1.94 5.47 -15.17
CA PHE A 58 0.64 5.62 -14.54
C PHE A 58 -0.06 6.95 -14.85
N GLY A 59 0.55 7.81 -15.69
CA GLY A 59 0.02 9.13 -16.05
C GLY A 59 0.06 10.13 -14.89
N TYR A 60 1.02 10.00 -13.97
CA TYR A 60 1.21 10.96 -12.90
C TYR A 60 2.06 12.15 -13.37
N GLU A 61 1.87 13.29 -12.72
CA GLU A 61 2.61 14.51 -13.04
C GLU A 61 4.12 14.29 -12.87
N ALA A 62 4.89 14.63 -13.91
CA ALA A 62 6.33 14.34 -13.97
C ALA A 62 7.17 15.20 -13.02
N ASP A 63 6.60 16.30 -12.52
CA ASP A 63 7.21 17.26 -11.61
C ASP A 63 6.82 17.03 -10.14
N ALA A 64 5.98 16.04 -9.85
CA ALA A 64 5.62 15.72 -8.47
C ALA A 64 6.89 15.33 -7.67
N PRO A 65 7.13 15.97 -6.50
CA PRO A 65 8.37 15.84 -5.77
C PRO A 65 8.50 14.47 -5.11
N PHE A 66 9.70 13.89 -5.19
CA PHE A 66 10.08 12.66 -4.50
C PHE A 66 11.57 12.66 -4.14
N LEU A 67 11.94 11.80 -3.19
CA LEU A 67 13.32 11.54 -2.78
C LEU A 67 13.53 10.03 -2.67
N VAL A 68 14.54 9.51 -3.36
CA VAL A 68 14.96 8.11 -3.22
C VAL A 68 15.90 8.00 -2.02
N GLU A 69 15.51 7.23 -1.01
CA GLU A 69 16.31 6.98 0.18
C GLU A 69 16.61 5.48 0.34
N ASP A 70 17.42 5.14 1.34
CA ASP A 70 17.64 3.73 1.68
C ASP A 70 16.37 3.14 2.33
N GLY A 71 15.87 2.06 1.73
CA GLY A 71 14.68 1.33 2.15
C GLY A 71 13.34 1.88 1.66
N HIS A 72 13.26 3.12 1.15
CA HIS A 72 12.01 3.68 0.63
C HIS A 72 12.19 4.90 -0.29
N VAL A 73 11.15 5.24 -1.05
CA VAL A 73 11.02 6.51 -1.77
C VAL A 73 10.02 7.39 -1.04
N LEU A 74 10.44 8.58 -0.63
CA LEU A 74 9.57 9.56 0.01
C LEU A 74 8.88 10.44 -1.04
N THR A 75 7.57 10.63 -0.93
CA THR A 75 6.76 11.44 -1.85
C THR A 75 5.92 12.47 -1.10
N HIS A 76 5.37 13.44 -1.83
CA HIS A 76 4.42 14.43 -1.30
C HIS A 76 3.24 14.58 -2.27
N ALA A 77 2.04 14.73 -1.71
CA ALA A 77 0.78 14.95 -2.40
C ALA A 77 0.44 13.91 -3.50
N LEU A 78 0.93 12.69 -3.37
CA LEU A 78 0.66 11.60 -4.31
C LEU A 78 -0.67 10.89 -3.96
N GLY A 79 -0.99 10.79 -2.69
CA GLY A 79 -2.15 10.08 -2.16
C GLY A 79 -1.96 8.55 -2.13
N GLU A 80 -2.70 7.91 -1.22
CA GLU A 80 -2.52 6.48 -0.89
C GLU A 80 -2.61 5.53 -2.09
N GLN A 81 -3.61 5.69 -2.96
CA GLN A 81 -3.84 4.77 -4.08
C GLN A 81 -2.74 4.83 -5.13
N ARG A 82 -2.29 6.05 -5.45
CA ARG A 82 -1.20 6.26 -6.43
C ARG A 82 0.13 5.76 -5.88
N ARG A 83 0.36 5.96 -4.59
CA ARG A 83 1.51 5.41 -3.87
C ARG A 83 1.54 3.88 -3.94
N TYR A 84 0.41 3.19 -3.70
CA TYR A 84 0.35 1.73 -3.82
C TYR A 84 0.64 1.22 -5.23
N ALA A 85 0.16 1.91 -6.26
CA ALA A 85 0.45 1.54 -7.64
C ALA A 85 1.96 1.56 -7.93
N LEU A 86 2.67 2.60 -7.48
CA LEU A 86 4.13 2.67 -7.59
C LEU A 86 4.83 1.60 -6.74
N GLN A 87 4.39 1.37 -5.51
CA GLN A 87 4.94 0.31 -4.65
C GLN A 87 4.88 -1.05 -5.35
N HIS A 88 3.70 -1.42 -5.86
CA HIS A 88 3.47 -2.69 -6.54
C HIS A 88 4.25 -2.83 -7.84
N ALA A 89 4.38 -1.74 -8.61
CA ALA A 89 5.13 -1.76 -9.86
C ALA A 89 6.64 -1.91 -9.64
N LEU A 90 7.16 -1.31 -8.57
CA LEU A 90 8.60 -1.27 -8.30
C LEU A 90 9.06 -2.35 -7.32
N GLY A 91 8.14 -2.99 -6.59
CA GLY A 91 8.52 -3.90 -5.50
C GLY A 91 9.29 -3.21 -4.38
N TYR A 92 9.04 -1.91 -4.17
CA TYR A 92 9.80 -1.05 -3.26
C TYR A 92 8.87 -0.15 -2.45
N GLN A 93 9.25 0.19 -1.22
CA GLN A 93 8.43 1.07 -0.40
C GLN A 93 8.38 2.49 -0.98
N VAL A 94 7.17 3.01 -1.06
CA VAL A 94 6.90 4.43 -1.30
C VAL A 94 6.13 4.97 -0.11
N TRP A 95 6.68 5.99 0.56
CA TRP A 95 6.09 6.67 1.70
C TRP A 95 5.60 8.05 1.29
N GLU A 96 4.70 8.64 2.07
CA GLU A 96 4.18 9.98 1.82
C GLU A 96 4.30 10.83 3.08
N VAL A 97 4.84 12.04 2.94
CA VAL A 97 5.03 12.97 4.06
C VAL A 97 3.69 13.45 4.65
N ASP A 98 2.65 13.56 3.82
CA ASP A 98 1.34 14.08 4.22
C ASP A 98 0.50 13.05 4.98
N HIS A 99 0.88 11.78 4.88
CA HIS A 99 0.25 10.67 5.57
C HIS A 99 1.33 9.88 6.33
N PRO A 100 1.92 10.49 7.38
CA PRO A 100 3.03 9.87 8.08
C PRO A 100 2.59 8.52 8.64
N HIS A 101 3.32 7.48 8.27
CA HIS A 101 3.21 6.19 8.93
C HIS A 101 3.58 6.39 10.40
N LEU A 102 2.59 6.32 11.30
CA LEU A 102 2.86 6.35 12.74
C LEU A 102 3.78 5.18 13.07
N HIS A 103 4.87 5.45 13.78
CA HIS A 103 5.84 4.43 14.21
C HIS A 103 5.11 3.26 14.87
N THR A 104 5.31 2.03 14.38
CA THR A 104 4.60 0.77 14.72
C THR A 104 3.16 0.57 14.20
N ALA A 105 2.52 1.56 13.59
CA ALA A 105 1.17 1.43 13.04
C ALA A 105 1.21 1.20 11.53
N HIS A 106 1.61 -0.01 11.14
CA HIS A 106 1.63 -0.43 9.75
C HIS A 106 0.30 -1.10 9.37
N GLY A 107 -0.77 -0.33 9.24
CA GLY A 107 -2.09 -0.82 8.84
C GLY A 107 -3.23 0.07 9.30
N ARG A 108 -4.47 -0.31 8.94
CA ARG A 108 -5.69 0.30 9.48
C ARG A 108 -5.68 0.22 11.02
N ALA A 109 -6.32 1.20 11.66
CA ALA A 109 -6.47 1.28 13.11
C ALA A 109 -7.00 -0.05 13.71
N LEU A 110 -6.56 -0.37 14.94
CA LEU A 110 -6.97 -1.58 15.67
C LEU A 110 -8.49 -1.64 15.93
N GLN A 111 -9.13 -0.48 16.04
CA GLN A 111 -10.58 -0.33 16.05
C GLN A 111 -11.03 0.22 14.70
N GLY A 112 -12.06 -0.41 14.10
CA GLY A 112 -12.77 0.19 12.98
C GLY A 112 -13.43 1.51 13.39
N TYR A 113 -13.69 2.38 12.42
CA TYR A 113 -14.48 3.59 12.64
C TYR A 113 -15.91 3.17 12.97
N VAL A 114 -16.41 3.54 14.15
CA VAL A 114 -17.83 3.42 14.49
C VAL A 114 -18.46 4.73 14.08
N LEU A 115 -19.28 4.69 13.04
CA LEU A 115 -20.09 5.83 12.64
C LEU A 115 -20.96 6.24 13.82
N SER A 116 -20.99 7.53 14.12
CA SER A 116 -22.08 8.08 14.93
C SER A 116 -23.41 7.94 14.19
N ASP A 117 -24.52 7.98 14.93
CA ASP A 117 -25.86 7.89 14.35
C ASP A 117 -26.08 8.98 13.27
N ASP A 118 -25.49 10.16 13.47
CA ASP A 118 -25.56 11.27 12.52
C ASP A 118 -24.77 11.01 11.23
N GLU A 119 -23.59 10.39 11.33
CA GLU A 119 -22.78 10.03 10.17
C GLU A 119 -23.40 8.87 9.38
N GLN A 120 -23.99 7.90 10.07
CA GLN A 120 -24.76 6.83 9.42
C GLN A 120 -25.96 7.42 8.67
N ALA A 121 -26.71 8.32 9.29
CA ALA A 121 -27.86 8.97 8.67
C ALA A 121 -27.48 9.82 7.46
N GLN A 122 -26.31 10.48 7.48
CA GLN A 122 -25.79 11.22 6.33
C GLN A 122 -25.35 10.28 5.20
N LEU A 123 -24.69 9.17 5.53
CA LEU A 123 -24.27 8.17 4.54
C LEU A 123 -25.48 7.58 3.80
N ASP A 124 -26.52 7.19 4.55
CA ASP A 124 -27.77 6.63 4.02
C ASP A 124 -28.52 7.61 3.10
N GLN A 125 -28.33 8.92 3.30
CA GLN A 125 -28.90 9.97 2.43
C GLN A 125 -28.09 10.21 1.15
N THR A 126 -26.82 9.80 1.13
CA THR A 126 -25.92 9.98 -0.03
C THR A 126 -25.87 8.78 -0.97
N ASP A 127 -26.45 7.64 -0.59
CA ASP A 127 -26.54 6.46 -1.45
C ASP A 127 -27.94 6.36 -2.10
N PRO A 128 -28.11 6.69 -3.39
CA PRO A 128 -29.39 6.53 -4.07
C PRO A 128 -29.57 5.06 -4.50
N VAL A 129 -29.44 4.11 -3.57
CA VAL A 129 -29.80 2.72 -3.85
C VAL A 129 -31.29 2.58 -3.60
N ASP A 130 -32.07 2.58 -4.70
CA ASP A 130 -33.49 2.24 -4.67
C ASP A 130 -33.66 0.85 -4.01
N PRO A 131 -34.35 0.74 -2.86
CA PRO A 131 -34.55 -0.52 -2.16
C PRO A 131 -35.35 -1.56 -2.97
N ARG A 132 -35.84 -1.23 -4.17
CA ARG A 132 -36.49 -2.16 -5.11
C ARG A 132 -35.52 -2.99 -5.95
N VAL A 133 -34.24 -2.62 -6.06
CA VAL A 133 -33.27 -3.33 -6.94
C VAL A 133 -32.70 -4.59 -6.29
N TRP A 134 -32.75 -4.72 -4.95
CA TRP A 134 -32.20 -5.87 -4.22
C TRP A 134 -33.14 -7.09 -4.09
N ARG A 135 -34.35 -7.09 -4.71
CA ARG A 135 -35.30 -8.23 -4.62
C ARG A 135 -35.27 -9.21 -5.80
N GLU A 136 -34.37 -9.06 -6.78
CA GLU A 136 -34.34 -9.94 -7.97
C GLU A 136 -33.04 -10.73 -8.16
N CYS A 137 -32.26 -10.98 -7.11
CA CYS A 137 -31.17 -11.97 -7.14
C CYS A 137 -31.22 -12.84 -5.87
N ASN A 138 -32.16 -13.80 -5.89
CA ASN A 138 -32.35 -15.00 -5.03
C ASN A 138 -32.00 -14.90 -3.53
#